data_AF-W7MPI3-F1
#
_entry.id   AF-W7MPI3-F1
#
_cell.length_a   1.000
_cell.length_b   1.000
_cell.length_c   1.000
_cell.angle_alpha   90.00
_cell.angle_beta   90.00
_cell.angle_gamma   90.00
#
_symmetry.space_group_name_H-M   'P 1'
#
loop_
_entity.id
_entity.type
_entity.pdbx_description
1 polymer ?
#
loop_
_entity_poly.entity_id
_entity_poly.type
_entity_poly.pdbx_seq_one_letter_code
_entity_poly.pdbx_strand_id
1 'polypeptide(L)'
;MEPILKSLHAVQANPHILSASERNLLLAQCRVTIAQLEASGMLDSVQDAHSAGFQFHSNSLRRLTSILNGFTKESDDRICTFQDLDPELVIVCGLCISVKEVSRMKADTWSAVIRQARLTAKRLAPYLARSTQIEGAVNKSSNNSFKTKFESFQKDFGVFRRITGITDNGVKYFHYIAPCVPQLEHLTRLAATGTVALYVPEIESDGRLRITTQWDENFLAGLFGCRLDDYDAAGLIAYAYRDRVTQYLGFYISEAIETSQTRASDLPENPVTQSVSCNGFPGQIIIVDVYVGKGKCIEILGLASLEA
;
A
#
# COMPACT_ATOMS: atom_id res chain seq x y z
N MET A 1 23.67 30.52 -10.27
CA MET A 1 24.01 29.74 -11.49
C MET A 1 24.92 30.52 -12.44
N GLU A 2 24.64 31.80 -12.72
CA GLU A 2 25.53 32.69 -13.53
C GLU A 2 27.00 32.82 -13.08
N PRO A 3 27.37 32.84 -11.79
CA PRO A 3 28.77 32.98 -11.40
C PRO A 3 29.58 31.72 -11.69
N ILE A 4 28.96 30.55 -11.66
CA ILE A 4 29.61 29.24 -11.85
C ILE A 4 29.98 29.04 -13.33
N LEU A 5 29.10 29.43 -14.24
CA LEU A 5 29.36 29.40 -15.68
C LEU A 5 30.47 30.38 -16.09
N LYS A 6 30.49 31.59 -15.52
CA LYS A 6 31.58 32.57 -15.75
C LYS A 6 32.94 32.05 -15.26
N SER A 7 32.98 31.41 -14.08
CA SER A 7 34.19 30.82 -13.53
C SER A 7 34.70 29.60 -14.32
N LEU A 8 33.80 28.75 -14.83
CA LEU A 8 34.16 27.61 -15.69
C LEU A 8 34.72 28.06 -17.06
N HIS A 9 34.14 29.11 -17.66
CA HIS A 9 34.67 29.72 -18.89
C HIS A 9 36.04 30.38 -18.67
N ALA A 10 36.29 31.01 -17.52
CA ALA A 10 37.58 31.60 -17.18
C ALA A 10 38.69 30.54 -16.98
N VAL A 11 38.36 29.39 -16.40
CA VAL A 11 39.27 28.24 -16.24
C VAL A 11 39.65 27.62 -17.60
N GLN A 12 38.71 27.55 -18.56
CA GLN A 12 38.98 27.10 -19.93
C GLN A 12 39.94 28.03 -20.70
N ALA A 13 39.94 29.33 -20.38
CA ALA A 13 40.75 30.32 -21.10
C ALA A 13 42.18 30.45 -20.55
N ASN A 14 42.36 30.51 -19.22
CA ASN A 14 43.70 30.43 -18.59
C ASN A 14 43.59 30.17 -17.07
N PRO A 15 43.97 28.97 -16.56
CA PRO A 15 43.81 28.62 -15.16
C PRO A 15 44.69 29.42 -14.20
N HIS A 16 45.68 30.17 -14.69
CA HIS A 16 46.58 31.00 -13.87
C HIS A 16 46.00 32.37 -13.48
N ILE A 17 44.86 32.78 -14.04
CA ILE A 17 44.20 34.07 -13.74
C ILE A 17 43.55 34.05 -12.34
N LEU A 18 43.24 32.86 -11.83
CA LEU A 18 42.59 32.69 -10.53
C LEU A 18 43.60 32.63 -9.38
N SER A 19 43.27 33.27 -8.27
CA SER A 19 44.03 33.15 -7.02
C SER A 19 44.08 31.68 -6.54
N ALA A 20 45.04 31.35 -5.68
CA ALA A 20 45.16 30.00 -5.15
C ALA A 20 43.90 29.56 -4.37
N SER A 21 43.25 30.47 -3.65
CA SER A 21 42.00 30.22 -2.93
C SER A 21 40.84 29.95 -3.90
N GLU A 22 40.70 30.74 -4.97
CA GLU A 22 39.65 30.53 -5.99
C GLU A 22 39.83 29.21 -6.73
N ARG A 23 41.07 28.86 -7.09
CA ARG A 23 41.38 27.55 -7.72
C ARG A 23 41.02 26.39 -6.80
N ASN A 24 41.35 26.47 -5.52
CA ASN A 24 41.02 25.43 -4.56
C ASN A 24 39.50 25.29 -4.35
N LEU A 25 38.78 26.41 -4.32
CA LEU A 25 37.31 26.42 -4.22
C LEU A 25 36.66 25.80 -5.47
N LEU A 26 37.12 26.18 -6.67
CA LEU A 26 36.66 25.60 -7.94
C LEU A 26 36.96 24.11 -8.03
N LEU A 27 38.16 23.67 -7.66
CA LEU A 27 38.51 22.25 -7.62
C LEU A 27 37.62 21.47 -6.65
N ALA A 28 37.34 22.03 -5.48
CA ALA A 28 36.43 21.42 -4.52
C ALA A 28 35.00 21.29 -5.09
N GLN A 29 34.48 22.34 -5.73
CA GLN A 29 33.16 22.32 -6.38
C GLN A 29 33.10 21.31 -7.53
N CYS A 30 34.10 21.28 -8.42
CA CYS A 30 34.17 20.32 -9.51
C CYS A 30 34.21 18.88 -8.99
N ARG A 31 34.97 18.59 -7.93
CA ARG A 31 34.99 17.26 -7.29
C ARG A 31 33.62 16.86 -6.77
N VAL A 32 32.90 17.77 -6.12
CA VAL A 32 31.54 17.50 -5.62
C VAL A 32 30.56 17.23 -6.78
N THR A 33 30.62 18.03 -7.84
CA THR A 33 29.75 17.86 -9.01
C THR A 33 30.04 16.56 -9.76
N ILE A 34 31.32 16.20 -9.96
CA ILE A 34 31.71 14.93 -10.57
C ILE A 34 31.18 13.77 -9.75
N ALA A 35 31.38 13.79 -8.43
CA ALA A 35 30.87 12.73 -7.55
C ALA A 35 29.33 12.62 -7.59
N GLN A 36 28.61 13.74 -7.75
CA GLN A 36 27.15 13.73 -7.92
C GLN A 36 26.71 13.12 -9.25
N LEU A 37 27.41 13.44 -10.34
CA LEU A 37 27.11 12.91 -11.66
C LEU A 37 27.42 11.41 -11.74
N GLU A 38 28.56 10.97 -11.21
CA GLU A 38 28.91 9.55 -11.10
C GLU A 38 27.86 8.78 -10.28
N ALA A 39 27.45 9.35 -9.13
CA ALA A 39 26.40 8.78 -8.31
C ALA A 39 25.05 8.71 -9.03
N SER A 40 24.70 9.72 -9.83
CA SER A 40 23.47 9.73 -10.63
C SER A 40 23.48 8.62 -11.69
N GLY A 41 24.61 8.45 -12.39
CA GLY A 41 24.78 7.38 -13.39
C GLY A 41 24.65 5.97 -12.77
N MET A 42 25.09 5.79 -11.52
CA MET A 42 24.89 4.54 -10.80
C MET A 42 23.41 4.23 -10.52
N LEU A 43 22.53 5.23 -10.56
CA LEU A 43 21.08 5.10 -10.30
C LEU A 43 20.22 5.10 -11.57
N ASP A 44 20.82 4.97 -12.75
CA ASP A 44 20.12 5.06 -14.04
C ASP A 44 18.96 4.06 -14.18
N SER A 45 19.07 2.88 -13.55
CA SER A 45 18.04 1.82 -13.63
C SER A 45 16.66 2.23 -13.08
N VAL A 46 16.55 3.35 -12.37
CA VAL A 46 15.28 3.86 -11.81
C VAL A 46 14.89 5.25 -12.36
N GLN A 47 15.70 5.88 -13.21
CA GLN A 47 15.43 7.27 -13.67
C GLN A 47 14.07 7.39 -14.36
N ASP A 48 13.77 6.45 -15.25
CA ASP A 48 12.57 6.40 -16.08
C ASP A 48 11.41 5.60 -15.45
N ALA A 49 11.51 5.26 -14.15
CA ALA A 49 10.53 4.41 -13.50
C ALA A 49 9.10 4.98 -13.47
N HIS A 50 8.94 6.28 -13.71
CA HIS A 50 7.67 7.00 -13.77
C HIS A 50 7.04 7.02 -15.17
N SER A 51 7.76 6.55 -16.19
CA SER A 51 7.29 6.53 -17.57
C SER A 51 6.19 5.49 -17.76
N ALA A 52 5.17 5.82 -18.56
CA ALA A 52 4.08 4.91 -18.85
C ALA A 52 4.60 3.61 -19.50
N GLY A 53 4.20 2.46 -18.96
CA GLY A 53 4.62 1.14 -19.45
C GLY A 53 6.04 0.73 -19.05
N PHE A 54 6.72 1.49 -18.19
CA PHE A 54 8.02 1.10 -17.67
C PHE A 54 7.94 -0.22 -16.90
N GLN A 55 8.94 -1.10 -17.10
CA GLN A 55 9.10 -2.32 -16.33
C GLN A 55 10.53 -2.45 -15.86
N PHE A 56 10.71 -2.89 -14.61
CA PHE A 56 12.03 -3.18 -14.10
C PHE A 56 12.61 -4.42 -14.79
N HIS A 57 13.86 -4.31 -15.22
CA HIS A 57 14.62 -5.44 -15.73
C HIS A 57 14.75 -6.52 -14.64
N SER A 58 14.67 -7.79 -15.05
CA SER A 58 14.80 -8.94 -14.15
C SER A 58 16.12 -8.94 -13.36
N ASN A 59 17.20 -8.43 -13.94
CA ASN A 59 18.48 -8.27 -13.27
C ASN A 59 18.42 -7.25 -12.11
N SER A 60 17.71 -6.13 -12.29
CA SER A 60 17.51 -5.13 -11.23
C SER A 60 16.72 -5.70 -10.06
N LEU A 61 15.64 -6.43 -10.35
CA LEU A 61 14.85 -7.12 -9.32
C LEU A 61 15.66 -8.19 -8.59
N ARG A 62 16.51 -8.94 -9.30
CA ARG A 62 17.42 -9.92 -8.69
C ARG A 62 18.44 -9.25 -7.77
N ARG A 63 19.01 -8.10 -8.17
CA ARG A 63 19.94 -7.32 -7.33
C ARG A 63 19.27 -6.87 -6.04
N LEU A 64 18.02 -6.38 -6.12
CA LEU A 64 17.25 -5.98 -4.95
C LEU A 64 17.11 -7.17 -3.99
N THR A 65 16.64 -8.33 -4.47
CA THR A 65 16.54 -9.54 -3.66
C THR A 65 17.88 -9.93 -3.01
N SER A 66 18.98 -9.85 -3.77
CA SER A 66 20.32 -10.15 -3.26
C SER A 66 20.78 -9.18 -2.17
N ILE A 67 20.48 -7.89 -2.29
CA ILE A 67 20.81 -6.89 -1.27
C ILE A 67 20.02 -7.16 0.01
N LEU A 68 18.70 -7.39 -0.10
CA LEU A 68 17.85 -7.67 1.06
C LEU A 68 18.28 -8.94 1.81
N ASN A 69 18.72 -9.96 1.08
CA ASN A 69 19.28 -11.19 1.64
C ASN A 69 20.71 -11.01 2.21
N GLY A 70 21.42 -9.96 1.79
CA GLY A 70 22.75 -9.63 2.27
C GLY A 70 22.77 -9.20 3.74
N PHE A 71 21.65 -8.66 4.23
CA PHE A 71 21.55 -8.09 5.59
C PHE A 71 21.72 -9.12 6.71
N THR A 72 21.49 -10.41 6.44
CA THR A 72 21.50 -11.47 7.46
C THR A 72 22.82 -12.22 7.57
N LYS A 73 23.76 -11.99 6.65
CA LYS A 73 25.09 -12.59 6.73
C LYS A 73 25.99 -11.68 7.55
N GLU A 74 27.07 -12.21 8.12
CA GLU A 74 28.23 -11.45 8.63
C GLU A 74 28.79 -10.57 7.51
N SER A 75 28.06 -9.52 7.19
CA SER A 75 28.23 -8.71 6.00
C SER A 75 28.95 -7.44 6.37
N ASP A 76 29.68 -6.92 5.38
CA ASP A 76 30.34 -5.63 5.40
C ASP A 76 29.46 -4.57 6.10
N ASP A 77 30.03 -3.78 7.02
CA ASP A 77 29.34 -2.77 7.84
C ASP A 77 28.38 -1.91 6.99
N ARG A 78 28.77 -1.61 5.75
CA ARG A 78 27.95 -0.80 4.83
C ARG A 78 26.68 -1.49 4.33
N ILE A 79 26.67 -2.80 4.20
CA ILE A 79 25.46 -3.54 3.87
C ILE A 79 24.51 -3.56 5.06
N CYS A 80 25.05 -3.66 6.28
CA CYS A 80 24.26 -3.54 7.50
C CYS A 80 23.62 -2.15 7.64
N THR A 81 24.28 -1.06 7.19
CA THR A 81 23.68 0.29 7.26
C THR A 81 22.36 0.41 6.50
N PHE A 82 22.10 -0.42 5.48
CA PHE A 82 20.81 -0.41 4.79
C PHE A 82 19.64 -0.83 5.68
N GLN A 83 19.87 -1.60 6.76
CA GLN A 83 18.81 -2.01 7.67
C GLN A 83 18.15 -0.81 8.35
N ASP A 84 18.90 0.27 8.56
CA ASP A 84 18.46 1.49 9.23
C ASP A 84 17.92 2.55 8.27
N LEU A 85 18.00 2.32 6.96
CA LEU A 85 17.51 3.24 5.95
C LEU A 85 16.00 3.04 5.67
N ASP A 86 15.39 4.10 5.15
CA ASP A 86 13.99 4.08 4.71
C ASP A 86 13.78 3.05 3.58
N PRO A 87 12.64 2.34 3.53
CA PRO A 87 12.39 1.28 2.57
C PRO A 87 12.57 1.72 1.11
N GLU A 88 12.09 2.90 0.73
CA GLU A 88 12.22 3.46 -0.61
C GLU A 88 13.68 3.68 -1.02
N LEU A 89 14.53 4.08 -0.08
CA LEU A 89 15.95 4.32 -0.32
C LEU A 89 16.68 2.99 -0.54
N VAL A 90 16.37 1.99 0.30
CA VAL A 90 16.88 0.62 0.14
C VAL A 90 16.46 0.06 -1.21
N ILE A 91 15.21 0.27 -1.64
CA ILE A 91 14.69 -0.20 -2.92
C ILE A 91 15.42 0.47 -4.09
N VAL A 92 15.55 1.80 -4.10
CA VAL A 92 16.25 2.53 -5.17
C VAL A 92 17.68 2.04 -5.32
N CYS A 93 18.43 1.99 -4.22
CA CYS A 93 19.80 1.48 -4.25
C CYS A 93 19.84 0.00 -4.64
N GLY A 94 18.93 -0.81 -4.11
CA GLY A 94 18.82 -2.24 -4.36
C GLY A 94 18.57 -2.63 -5.81
N LEU A 95 17.80 -1.79 -6.52
CA LEU A 95 17.51 -1.96 -7.94
C LEU A 95 18.71 -1.60 -8.82
N CYS A 96 19.62 -0.76 -8.34
CA CYS A 96 20.65 -0.09 -9.12
C CYS A 96 22.07 -0.61 -8.87
N ILE A 97 22.37 -1.03 -7.65
CA ILE A 97 23.73 -1.34 -7.19
C ILE A 97 23.74 -2.78 -6.68
N SER A 98 24.81 -3.53 -6.90
CA SER A 98 24.98 -4.87 -6.35
C SER A 98 25.68 -4.86 -4.99
N VAL A 99 25.47 -5.91 -4.20
CA VAL A 99 26.20 -6.20 -2.94
C VAL A 99 27.72 -6.01 -3.11
N LYS A 100 28.30 -6.52 -4.21
CA LYS A 100 29.74 -6.45 -4.50
C LYS A 100 30.21 -5.01 -4.75
N GLU A 101 29.39 -4.19 -5.39
CA GLU A 101 29.69 -2.78 -5.65
C GLU A 101 29.64 -1.97 -4.35
N VAL A 102 28.63 -2.20 -3.49
CA VAL A 102 28.53 -1.56 -2.18
C VAL A 102 29.80 -1.80 -1.34
N SER A 103 30.23 -3.06 -1.22
CA SER A 103 31.43 -3.42 -0.44
C SER A 103 32.71 -2.79 -0.95
N ARG A 104 32.84 -2.59 -2.27
CA ARG A 104 34.06 -2.07 -2.89
C ARG A 104 34.05 -0.55 -3.07
N MET A 105 32.91 0.10 -2.85
CA MET A 105 32.76 1.53 -3.06
C MET A 105 33.67 2.31 -2.11
N LYS A 106 34.10 3.52 -2.48
CA LYS A 106 34.77 4.44 -1.55
C LYS A 106 33.73 5.17 -0.69
N ALA A 107 34.09 5.59 0.52
CA ALA A 107 33.17 6.25 1.45
C ALA A 107 32.56 7.55 0.88
N ASP A 108 33.37 8.35 0.18
CA ASP A 108 32.91 9.60 -0.45
C ASP A 108 31.89 9.34 -1.56
N THR A 109 32.16 8.35 -2.42
CA THR A 109 31.25 7.93 -3.49
C THR A 109 29.95 7.37 -2.91
N TRP A 110 30.05 6.55 -1.86
CA TRP A 110 28.90 6.01 -1.16
C TRP A 110 27.99 7.10 -0.59
N SER A 111 28.59 8.12 0.04
CA SER A 111 27.87 9.27 0.58
C SER A 111 27.17 10.07 -0.52
N ALA A 112 27.82 10.23 -1.68
CA ALA A 112 27.22 10.89 -2.84
C ALA A 112 26.05 10.09 -3.41
N VAL A 113 26.18 8.75 -3.50
CA VAL A 113 25.13 7.83 -3.94
C VAL A 113 23.91 7.90 -3.03
N ILE A 114 24.09 7.77 -1.70
CA ILE A 114 22.98 7.86 -0.74
C ILE A 114 22.25 9.21 -0.85
N ARG A 115 22.99 10.31 -1.02
CA ARG A 115 22.39 11.62 -1.20
C ARG A 115 21.53 11.70 -2.47
N GLN A 116 22.00 11.19 -3.60
CA GLN A 116 21.23 11.18 -4.85
C GLN A 116 20.04 10.21 -4.77
N ALA A 117 20.26 9.03 -4.19
CA ALA A 117 19.24 8.02 -4.02
C ALA A 117 18.08 8.53 -3.15
N ARG A 118 18.34 9.32 -2.11
CA ARG A 118 17.28 9.96 -1.30
C ARG A 118 16.38 10.88 -2.11
N LEU A 119 16.95 11.68 -3.02
CA LEU A 119 16.17 12.57 -3.89
C LEU A 119 15.30 11.75 -4.84
N THR A 120 15.88 10.71 -5.45
CA THR A 120 15.18 9.80 -6.34
C THR A 120 14.10 8.99 -5.63
N ALA A 121 14.37 8.49 -4.42
CA ALA A 121 13.46 7.70 -3.62
C ALA A 121 12.22 8.51 -3.24
N LYS A 122 12.39 9.75 -2.75
CA LYS A 122 11.26 10.65 -2.47
C LYS A 122 10.39 10.90 -3.69
N ARG A 123 11.01 11.12 -4.86
CA ARG A 123 10.30 11.35 -6.12
C ARG A 123 9.51 10.12 -6.57
N LEU A 124 10.06 8.91 -6.37
CA LEU A 124 9.49 7.66 -6.86
C LEU A 124 8.66 6.91 -5.82
N ALA A 125 8.62 7.36 -4.56
CA ALA A 125 7.99 6.63 -3.46
C ALA A 125 6.56 6.11 -3.78
N PRO A 126 5.64 6.91 -4.36
CA PRO A 126 4.31 6.41 -4.71
C PRO A 126 4.32 5.26 -5.73
N TYR A 127 5.24 5.30 -6.69
CA TYR A 127 5.40 4.27 -7.70
C TYR A 127 6.03 3.01 -7.12
N LEU A 128 7.06 3.17 -6.28
CA LEU A 128 7.75 2.05 -5.64
C LEU A 128 6.81 1.27 -4.71
N ALA A 129 5.98 1.97 -3.94
CA ALA A 129 4.99 1.36 -3.04
C ALA A 129 3.96 0.49 -3.80
N ARG A 130 3.56 0.92 -4.99
CA ARG A 130 2.50 0.27 -5.80
C ARG A 130 3.01 -0.79 -6.76
N SER A 131 4.32 -0.96 -6.91
CA SER A 131 4.90 -1.86 -7.92
C SER A 131 4.84 -3.33 -7.49
N THR A 132 4.05 -4.12 -8.20
CA THR A 132 3.96 -5.58 -8.00
C THR A 132 5.27 -6.31 -8.32
N GLN A 133 6.11 -5.77 -9.20
CA GLN A 133 7.43 -6.32 -9.51
C GLN A 133 8.38 -6.21 -8.30
N ILE A 134 8.34 -5.06 -7.62
CA ILE A 134 9.13 -4.81 -6.40
C ILE A 134 8.60 -5.67 -5.26
N GLU A 135 7.28 -5.72 -5.06
CA GLU A 135 6.66 -6.60 -4.08
C GLU A 135 7.08 -8.06 -4.27
N GLY A 136 7.06 -8.55 -5.52
CA GLY A 136 7.53 -9.89 -5.86
C GLY A 136 9.01 -10.13 -5.55
N ALA A 137 9.88 -9.13 -5.70
CA ALA A 137 11.28 -9.22 -5.32
C ALA A 137 11.49 -9.22 -3.80
N VAL A 138 10.80 -8.33 -3.08
CA VAL A 138 10.82 -8.24 -1.61
C VAL A 138 10.32 -9.54 -0.98
N ASN A 139 9.22 -10.12 -1.49
CA ASN A 139 8.65 -11.37 -0.98
C ASN A 139 9.57 -12.59 -1.21
N LYS A 140 10.39 -12.58 -2.27
CA LYS A 140 11.42 -13.60 -2.52
C LYS A 140 12.62 -13.51 -1.59
N SER A 141 12.82 -12.37 -0.91
CA SER A 141 13.89 -12.25 0.08
C SER A 141 13.57 -13.05 1.35
N SER A 142 14.60 -13.45 2.10
CA SER A 142 14.48 -14.06 3.43
C SER A 142 14.39 -13.03 4.55
N ASN A 143 14.34 -11.74 4.23
CA ASN A 143 14.42 -10.66 5.22
C ASN A 143 13.04 -10.23 5.72
N ASN A 144 12.56 -10.89 6.78
CA ASN A 144 11.24 -10.60 7.36
C ASN A 144 11.13 -9.19 7.99
N SER A 145 12.23 -8.66 8.52
CA SER A 145 12.26 -7.29 9.07
C SER A 145 11.99 -6.27 7.96
N PHE A 146 12.70 -6.39 6.83
CA PHE A 146 12.49 -5.50 5.69
C PHE A 146 11.10 -5.67 5.07
N LYS A 147 10.56 -6.90 4.98
CA LYS A 147 9.18 -7.12 4.53
C LYS A 147 8.19 -6.31 5.35
N THR A 148 8.31 -6.35 6.67
CA THR A 148 7.45 -5.61 7.59
C THR A 148 7.57 -4.09 7.39
N LYS A 149 8.80 -3.57 7.22
CA LYS A 149 9.03 -2.15 6.91
C LYS A 149 8.44 -1.76 5.55
N PHE A 150 8.61 -2.61 4.54
CA PHE A 150 8.05 -2.38 3.20
C PHE A 150 6.53 -2.36 3.20
N GLU A 151 5.89 -3.23 4.00
CA GLU A 151 4.43 -3.17 4.21
C GLU A 151 3.97 -1.86 4.82
N SER A 152 4.68 -1.37 5.84
CA SER A 152 4.37 -0.08 6.44
C SER A 152 4.46 1.03 5.41
N PHE A 153 5.56 1.04 4.64
CA PHE A 153 5.74 1.97 3.53
C PHE A 153 4.61 1.84 2.49
N GLN A 154 4.19 0.63 2.14
CA GLN A 154 3.06 0.41 1.24
C GLN A 154 1.75 0.99 1.79
N LYS A 155 1.49 0.84 3.09
CA LYS A 155 0.32 1.42 3.76
C LYS A 155 0.31 2.95 3.68
N ASP A 156 1.46 3.61 3.83
CA ASP A 156 1.57 5.07 3.71
C ASP A 156 1.08 5.61 2.35
N PHE A 157 1.05 4.75 1.32
CA PHE A 157 0.55 5.07 -0.03
C PHE A 157 -0.80 4.40 -0.38
N GLY A 158 -1.50 3.88 0.62
CA GLY A 158 -2.80 3.21 0.48
C GLY A 158 -2.73 1.85 -0.21
N VAL A 159 -1.58 1.17 -0.16
CA VAL A 159 -1.39 -0.18 -0.70
C VAL A 159 -1.59 -1.18 0.43
N PHE A 160 -2.77 -1.81 0.45
CA PHE A 160 -3.19 -2.71 1.50
C PHE A 160 -2.83 -4.17 1.17
N ARG A 161 -2.40 -4.91 2.19
CA ARG A 161 -2.13 -6.33 2.03
C ARG A 161 -3.42 -7.12 1.82
N ARG A 162 -3.61 -7.51 0.57
CA ARG A 162 -4.54 -8.57 0.17
C ARG A 162 -4.24 -9.83 0.98
N ILE A 163 -5.19 -10.26 1.79
CA ILE A 163 -5.09 -11.51 2.57
C ILE A 163 -5.14 -12.70 1.62
N THR A 164 -6.14 -12.71 0.75
CA THR A 164 -6.35 -13.73 -0.30
C THR A 164 -7.20 -13.16 -1.43
N GLY A 165 -7.25 -13.85 -2.57
CA GLY A 165 -8.31 -13.64 -3.56
C GLY A 165 -9.34 -14.76 -3.44
N ILE A 166 -10.63 -14.40 -3.45
CA ILE A 166 -11.74 -15.36 -3.43
C ILE A 166 -12.54 -15.16 -4.70
N THR A 167 -12.98 -16.23 -5.35
CA THR A 167 -13.91 -16.16 -6.48
C THR A 167 -15.31 -16.49 -5.97
N ASP A 168 -16.26 -15.60 -6.20
CA ASP A 168 -17.67 -15.74 -5.81
C ASP A 168 -18.52 -15.39 -7.03
N ASN A 169 -19.41 -16.30 -7.46
CA ASN A 169 -20.22 -16.18 -8.68
C ASN A 169 -19.44 -15.77 -9.94
N GLY A 170 -18.23 -16.30 -10.12
CA GLY A 170 -17.35 -15.98 -11.26
C GLY A 170 -16.64 -14.62 -11.17
N VAL A 171 -16.89 -13.84 -10.12
CA VAL A 171 -16.19 -12.57 -9.85
C VAL A 171 -15.09 -12.80 -8.83
N LYS A 172 -13.89 -12.32 -9.14
CA LYS A 172 -12.75 -12.37 -8.23
C LYS A 172 -12.78 -11.15 -7.31
N TYR A 173 -12.73 -11.41 -6.01
CA TYR A 173 -12.65 -10.42 -4.95
C TYR A 173 -11.30 -10.47 -4.25
N PHE A 174 -10.79 -9.29 -3.90
CA PHE A 174 -9.63 -9.11 -3.04
C PHE A 174 -10.09 -8.90 -1.61
N HIS A 175 -9.59 -9.73 -0.70
CA HIS A 175 -9.97 -9.71 0.71
C HIS A 175 -8.98 -8.89 1.54
N TYR A 176 -9.52 -8.02 2.38
CA TYR A 176 -8.81 -7.17 3.32
C TYR A 176 -9.52 -7.21 4.69
N ILE A 177 -8.80 -6.85 5.77
CA ILE A 177 -9.39 -6.63 7.09
C ILE A 177 -9.18 -5.16 7.44
N ALA A 178 -10.25 -4.45 7.79
CA ALA A 178 -10.19 -3.13 8.39
C ALA A 178 -10.36 -3.24 9.91
N PRO A 179 -9.28 -3.11 10.70
CA PRO A 179 -9.41 -2.95 12.14
C PRO A 179 -9.87 -1.51 12.47
N CYS A 180 -10.83 -1.39 13.40
CA CYS A 180 -11.26 -0.16 14.07
C CYS A 180 -11.22 1.14 13.24
N VAL A 181 -12.13 1.27 12.27
CA VAL A 181 -12.39 2.53 11.56
C VAL A 181 -13.56 3.24 12.27
N PRO A 182 -13.48 4.53 12.68
CA PRO A 182 -14.57 5.20 13.39
C PRO A 182 -15.89 5.18 12.63
N GLN A 183 -15.81 5.32 11.31
CA GLN A 183 -16.97 5.24 10.41
C GLN A 183 -17.64 3.86 10.42
N LEU A 184 -16.90 2.80 10.79
CA LEU A 184 -17.40 1.43 10.92
C LEU A 184 -17.64 1.01 12.37
N GLU A 185 -17.56 1.92 13.34
CA GLU A 185 -17.59 1.59 14.77
C GLU A 185 -18.79 0.71 15.15
N HIS A 186 -19.97 0.98 14.58
CA HIS A 186 -21.18 0.18 14.85
C HIS A 186 -21.03 -1.26 14.36
N LEU A 187 -20.53 -1.47 13.14
CA LEU A 187 -20.24 -2.81 12.61
C LEU A 187 -19.15 -3.51 13.42
N THR A 188 -18.09 -2.77 13.79
CA THR A 188 -16.98 -3.30 14.58
C THR A 188 -17.43 -3.77 15.95
N ARG A 189 -18.35 -3.03 16.61
CA ARG A 189 -18.93 -3.44 17.91
C ARG A 189 -19.85 -4.65 17.79
N LEU A 190 -20.54 -4.81 16.68
CA LEU A 190 -21.37 -6.00 16.41
C LEU A 190 -20.51 -7.22 16.06
N ALA A 191 -19.36 -7.03 15.41
CA ALA A 191 -18.49 -8.11 15.01
C ALA A 191 -17.90 -8.84 16.23
N ALA A 192 -18.07 -10.16 16.31
CA ALA A 192 -17.52 -10.99 17.38
C ALA A 192 -15.99 -10.91 17.47
N THR A 193 -15.32 -10.60 16.35
CA THR A 193 -13.86 -10.44 16.26
C THR A 193 -13.39 -9.00 16.44
N GLY A 194 -14.30 -8.02 16.56
CA GLY A 194 -13.95 -6.60 16.55
C GLY A 194 -13.36 -6.11 15.23
N THR A 195 -13.63 -6.79 14.12
CA THR A 195 -13.07 -6.45 12.80
C THR A 195 -14.11 -6.58 11.70
N VAL A 196 -13.92 -5.80 10.63
CA VAL A 196 -14.75 -5.89 9.42
C VAL A 196 -13.90 -6.41 8.27
N ALA A 197 -14.39 -7.45 7.58
CA ALA A 197 -13.77 -7.96 6.37
C ALA A 197 -14.27 -7.17 5.17
N LEU A 198 -13.37 -6.74 4.28
CA LEU A 198 -13.70 -6.03 3.05
C LEU A 198 -13.31 -6.88 1.84
N TYR A 199 -14.24 -7.00 0.91
CA TYR A 199 -14.08 -7.68 -0.36
C TYR A 199 -14.25 -6.67 -1.49
N VAL A 200 -13.17 -6.42 -2.22
CA VAL A 200 -13.17 -5.48 -3.37
C VAL A 200 -13.12 -6.29 -4.67
N PRO A 201 -14.10 -6.16 -5.58
CA PRO A 201 -14.08 -6.88 -6.85
C PRO A 201 -13.00 -6.34 -7.79
N GLU A 202 -12.46 -7.23 -8.63
CA GLU A 202 -11.53 -6.87 -9.70
C GLU A 202 -12.23 -6.07 -10.83
N ILE A 203 -13.50 -6.39 -11.09
CA ILE A 203 -14.36 -5.71 -12.07
C ILE A 203 -15.11 -4.53 -11.46
N GLU A 204 -15.86 -3.79 -12.27
CA GLU A 204 -16.72 -2.70 -11.81
C GLU A 204 -18.07 -3.22 -11.31
N SER A 205 -18.07 -3.74 -10.10
CA SER A 205 -19.22 -4.27 -9.36
C SER A 205 -19.17 -3.78 -7.91
N ASP A 206 -20.18 -4.10 -7.11
CA ASP A 206 -20.21 -3.74 -5.69
C ASP A 206 -19.09 -4.43 -4.90
N GLY A 207 -18.51 -3.68 -3.96
CA GLY A 207 -17.72 -4.23 -2.87
C GLY A 207 -18.63 -4.77 -1.77
N ARG A 208 -18.07 -5.62 -0.90
CA ARG A 208 -18.80 -6.22 0.21
C ARG A 208 -18.04 -6.02 1.51
N LEU A 209 -18.70 -5.45 2.52
CA LEU A 209 -18.26 -5.51 3.90
C LEU A 209 -18.95 -6.71 4.56
N ARG A 210 -18.19 -7.49 5.33
CA ARG A 210 -18.71 -8.66 6.04
C ARG A 210 -18.29 -8.61 7.50
N ILE A 211 -19.26 -8.88 8.37
CA ILE A 211 -19.01 -9.16 9.78
C ILE A 211 -19.63 -10.50 10.16
N THR A 212 -19.05 -11.13 11.17
CA THR A 212 -19.66 -12.25 11.87
C THR A 212 -20.01 -11.79 13.27
N THR A 213 -21.27 -11.85 13.65
CA THR A 213 -21.77 -11.55 15.00
C THR A 213 -22.28 -12.81 15.67
N GLN A 214 -22.39 -12.78 17.00
CA GLN A 214 -23.06 -13.84 17.77
C GLN A 214 -24.54 -13.90 17.41
N TRP A 215 -25.17 -15.05 17.66
CA TRP A 215 -26.61 -15.21 17.49
C TRP A 215 -27.37 -14.24 18.40
N ASP A 216 -28.11 -13.32 17.80
CA ASP A 216 -28.96 -12.33 18.48
C ASP A 216 -30.31 -12.24 17.76
N GLU A 217 -31.33 -12.73 18.45
CA GLU A 217 -32.70 -12.82 17.94
C GLU A 217 -33.37 -11.45 17.84
N ASN A 218 -33.03 -10.51 18.74
CA ASN A 218 -33.55 -9.15 18.69
C ASN A 218 -32.94 -8.38 17.52
N PHE A 219 -31.66 -8.64 17.23
CA PHE A 219 -31.00 -8.10 16.04
C PHE A 219 -31.63 -8.64 14.76
N LEU A 220 -31.85 -9.96 14.67
CA LEU A 220 -32.51 -10.60 13.52
C LEU A 220 -33.94 -10.10 13.32
N ALA A 221 -34.75 -10.08 14.37
CA ALA A 221 -36.11 -9.59 14.31
C ALA A 221 -36.18 -8.10 13.97
N GLY A 222 -35.27 -7.30 14.54
CA GLY A 222 -35.26 -5.86 14.40
C GLY A 222 -34.80 -5.37 13.03
N LEU A 223 -33.71 -5.93 12.50
CA LEU A 223 -33.14 -5.50 11.22
C LEU A 223 -33.72 -6.27 10.03
N PHE A 224 -34.01 -7.56 10.18
CA PHE A 224 -34.41 -8.46 9.09
C PHE A 224 -35.88 -8.94 9.18
N GLY A 225 -36.60 -8.63 10.27
CA GLY A 225 -37.97 -9.09 10.52
C GLY A 225 -38.11 -10.60 10.72
N CYS A 226 -37.00 -11.24 11.06
CA CYS A 226 -36.90 -12.67 11.25
C CYS A 226 -37.51 -13.11 12.59
N ARG A 227 -38.47 -14.04 12.57
CA ARG A 227 -39.09 -14.66 13.76
C ARG A 227 -38.67 -16.14 13.90
N LEU A 228 -38.35 -16.54 15.13
CA LEU A 228 -37.73 -17.82 15.48
C LEU A 228 -38.54 -19.07 15.20
N ASP A 229 -39.86 -18.93 15.10
CA ASP A 229 -40.76 -20.07 14.91
C ASP A 229 -40.61 -20.72 13.51
N ASP A 230 -39.83 -20.10 12.60
CA ASP A 230 -39.75 -20.44 11.19
C ASP A 230 -38.41 -21.09 10.74
N TYR A 231 -37.48 -21.47 11.64
CA TYR A 231 -36.12 -21.88 11.23
C TYR A 231 -35.80 -23.36 11.33
N ASP A 232 -35.41 -23.92 10.20
CA ASP A 232 -34.82 -25.25 10.09
C ASP A 232 -33.29 -25.19 10.25
N ALA A 233 -32.66 -26.31 10.61
CA ALA A 233 -31.21 -26.38 10.89
C ALA A 233 -30.31 -26.04 9.67
N ALA A 234 -30.88 -25.83 8.49
CA ALA A 234 -30.21 -25.52 7.23
C ALA A 234 -29.68 -24.08 7.11
N GLY A 235 -30.02 -23.20 8.06
CA GLY A 235 -29.65 -21.79 8.05
C GLY A 235 -30.69 -20.88 7.41
N LEU A 236 -30.55 -19.58 7.63
CA LEU A 236 -31.51 -18.54 7.25
C LEU A 236 -30.82 -17.50 6.38
N ILE A 237 -31.39 -17.19 5.23
CA ILE A 237 -31.01 -16.01 4.44
C ILE A 237 -32.12 -14.98 4.55
N ALA A 238 -31.78 -13.76 4.95
CA ALA A 238 -32.74 -12.66 5.05
C ALA A 238 -32.14 -11.34 4.61
N TYR A 239 -33.00 -10.38 4.27
CA TYR A 239 -32.66 -9.05 3.77
C TYR A 239 -33.16 -7.99 4.73
N ALA A 240 -32.39 -6.93 4.92
CA ALA A 240 -32.70 -5.92 5.93
C ALA A 240 -33.85 -5.02 5.49
N TYR A 241 -34.64 -4.56 6.47
CA TYR A 241 -35.57 -3.45 6.28
C TYR A 241 -34.79 -2.15 6.08
N ARG A 242 -35.12 -1.44 4.99
CA ARG A 242 -34.39 -0.25 4.54
C ARG A 242 -34.36 0.85 5.59
N ASP A 243 -35.50 1.09 6.25
CA ASP A 243 -35.66 2.10 7.30
C ASP A 243 -34.93 1.75 8.61
N ARG A 244 -34.48 0.50 8.77
CA ARG A 244 -33.79 0.00 9.97
C ARG A 244 -32.28 -0.02 9.84
N VAL A 245 -31.72 0.08 8.63
CA VAL A 245 -30.26 0.02 8.41
C VAL A 245 -29.51 1.07 9.24
N THR A 246 -29.95 2.33 9.24
CA THR A 246 -29.30 3.39 10.03
C THR A 246 -29.29 3.09 11.52
N GLN A 247 -30.40 2.55 12.06
CA GLN A 247 -30.56 2.27 13.49
C GLN A 247 -29.60 1.17 13.96
N TYR A 248 -29.42 0.13 13.16
CA TYR A 248 -28.67 -1.06 13.57
C TYR A 248 -27.21 -1.06 13.09
N LEU A 249 -26.94 -0.56 11.88
CA LEU A 249 -25.61 -0.59 11.27
C LEU A 249 -24.92 0.79 11.24
N GLY A 250 -25.64 1.85 11.64
CA GLY A 250 -25.14 3.21 11.72
C GLY A 250 -25.36 4.03 10.45
N PHE A 251 -25.30 5.35 10.61
CA PHE A 251 -25.55 6.32 9.54
C PHE A 251 -24.61 6.14 8.34
N TYR A 252 -23.31 5.96 8.61
CA TYR A 252 -22.31 5.82 7.56
C TYR A 252 -22.58 4.64 6.63
N ILE A 253 -23.05 3.52 7.18
CA ILE A 253 -23.42 2.35 6.38
C ILE A 253 -24.67 2.61 5.56
N SER A 254 -25.67 3.27 6.15
CA SER A 254 -26.85 3.68 5.40
C SER A 254 -26.53 4.60 4.22
N GLU A 255 -25.54 5.48 4.35
CA GLU A 255 -25.08 6.33 3.24
C GLU A 255 -24.27 5.52 2.22
N ALA A 256 -23.38 4.64 2.69
CA ALA A 256 -22.51 3.85 1.83
C ALA A 256 -23.29 2.89 0.92
N ILE A 257 -24.39 2.28 1.40
CA ILE A 257 -25.21 1.38 0.58
C ILE A 257 -25.88 2.11 -0.59
N GLU A 258 -26.15 3.41 -0.49
CA GLU A 258 -26.75 4.20 -1.59
C GLU A 258 -25.81 4.35 -2.80
N THR A 259 -24.53 4.03 -2.63
CA THR A 259 -23.54 3.99 -3.73
C THR A 259 -23.51 2.65 -4.48
N SER A 260 -24.26 1.65 -4.03
CA SER A 260 -24.20 0.29 -4.58
C SER A 260 -25.10 0.11 -5.80
N GLN A 261 -24.65 -0.69 -6.76
CA GLN A 261 -25.45 -1.13 -7.92
C GLN A 261 -26.62 -2.00 -7.47
N THR A 262 -26.42 -2.78 -6.40
CA THR A 262 -27.45 -3.60 -5.74
C THR A 262 -28.59 -2.71 -5.26
N ARG A 263 -28.28 -1.58 -4.61
CA ARG A 263 -29.27 -0.61 -4.13
C ARG A 263 -29.99 0.09 -5.26
N ALA A 264 -29.28 0.41 -6.34
CA ALA A 264 -29.87 1.00 -7.53
C ALA A 264 -30.86 0.05 -8.23
N SER A 265 -30.70 -1.26 -8.04
CA SER A 265 -31.59 -2.29 -8.58
C SER A 265 -32.80 -2.59 -7.68
N ASP A 266 -32.81 -2.12 -6.43
CA ASP A 266 -33.94 -2.30 -5.51
C ASP A 266 -35.14 -1.45 -5.98
N LEU A 267 -36.33 -2.06 -6.04
CA LEU A 267 -37.55 -1.32 -6.31
C LEU A 267 -37.84 -0.31 -5.17
N PRO A 268 -38.22 0.94 -5.49
CA PRO A 268 -38.46 1.97 -4.47
C PRO A 268 -39.52 1.55 -3.43
N GLU A 269 -40.53 0.81 -3.87
CA GLU A 269 -41.67 0.34 -3.07
C GLU A 269 -41.32 -0.84 -2.16
N ASN A 270 -40.19 -1.52 -2.38
CA ASN A 270 -39.81 -2.66 -1.56
C ASN A 270 -39.29 -2.17 -0.19
N PRO A 271 -39.91 -2.59 0.93
CA PRO A 271 -39.44 -2.19 2.26
C PRO A 271 -38.09 -2.80 2.63
N VAL A 272 -37.66 -3.88 1.96
CA VAL A 272 -36.35 -4.50 2.18
C VAL A 272 -35.33 -4.10 1.12
N THR A 273 -34.04 -4.16 1.46
CA THR A 273 -32.92 -3.90 0.56
C THR A 273 -32.04 -5.12 0.39
N GLN A 274 -31.63 -5.41 -0.84
CA GLN A 274 -30.66 -6.47 -1.11
C GLN A 274 -29.22 -6.08 -0.75
N SER A 275 -28.97 -4.78 -0.50
CA SER A 275 -27.65 -4.27 -0.15
C SER A 275 -27.22 -4.66 1.26
N VAL A 276 -28.13 -5.15 2.10
CA VAL A 276 -27.81 -5.68 3.42
C VAL A 276 -28.52 -7.01 3.59
N SER A 277 -27.76 -8.08 3.72
CA SER A 277 -28.27 -9.42 3.91
C SER A 277 -27.59 -10.10 5.09
N CYS A 278 -28.23 -11.13 5.62
CA CYS A 278 -27.58 -12.02 6.57
C CYS A 278 -27.72 -13.49 6.16
N ASN A 279 -26.71 -14.27 6.53
CA ASN A 279 -26.80 -15.71 6.63
C ASN A 279 -26.70 -16.11 8.11
N GLY A 280 -27.81 -16.52 8.69
CA GLY A 280 -27.94 -16.92 10.09
C GLY A 280 -27.84 -18.43 10.26
N PHE A 281 -27.02 -18.87 11.21
CA PHE A 281 -26.93 -20.26 11.65
C PHE A 281 -27.52 -20.34 13.06
N PRO A 282 -28.76 -20.86 13.21
CA PRO A 282 -29.49 -20.84 14.48
C PRO A 282 -28.67 -21.33 15.68
N GLY A 283 -28.64 -20.51 16.74
CA GLY A 283 -27.90 -20.78 17.97
C GLY A 283 -26.37 -20.67 17.86
N GLN A 284 -25.83 -20.27 16.70
CA GLN A 284 -24.38 -20.19 16.48
C GLN A 284 -23.93 -18.75 16.18
N ILE A 285 -24.10 -18.32 14.93
CA ILE A 285 -23.58 -17.05 14.43
C ILE A 285 -24.51 -16.46 13.38
N ILE A 286 -24.35 -15.16 13.14
CA ILE A 286 -24.97 -14.46 12.02
C ILE A 286 -23.84 -13.82 11.22
N ILE A 287 -23.79 -14.13 9.92
CA ILE A 287 -22.90 -13.47 8.97
C ILE A 287 -23.70 -12.36 8.30
N VAL A 288 -23.29 -11.11 8.46
CA VAL A 288 -23.94 -9.96 7.82
C VAL A 288 -23.07 -9.49 6.68
N ASP A 289 -23.68 -9.36 5.50
CA ASP A 289 -23.09 -8.81 4.29
C ASP A 289 -23.71 -7.46 3.97
N VAL A 290 -22.86 -6.47 3.72
CA VAL A 290 -23.24 -5.12 3.30
C VAL A 290 -22.57 -4.81 1.97
N TYR A 291 -23.38 -4.64 0.93
CA TYR A 291 -22.94 -4.29 -0.42
C TYR A 291 -22.89 -2.77 -0.58
N VAL A 292 -21.74 -2.27 -1.02
CA VAL A 292 -21.47 -0.84 -1.25
C VAL A 292 -20.77 -0.68 -2.59
N GLY A 293 -20.84 0.51 -3.19
CA GLY A 293 -20.10 0.78 -4.41
C GLY A 293 -18.60 0.54 -4.20
N LYS A 294 -17.90 0.00 -5.22
CA LYS A 294 -16.46 -0.28 -5.18
C LYS A 294 -15.62 0.91 -4.70
N GLY A 295 -15.92 2.10 -5.21
CA GLY A 295 -15.25 3.34 -4.80
C GLY A 295 -15.36 3.59 -3.29
N LYS A 296 -16.55 3.38 -2.72
CA LYS A 296 -16.79 3.53 -1.28
C LYS A 296 -16.07 2.46 -0.47
N CYS A 297 -16.03 1.22 -0.96
CA CYS A 297 -15.26 0.14 -0.34
C CYS A 297 -13.76 0.47 -0.28
N ILE A 298 -13.20 1.05 -1.35
CA ILE A 298 -11.80 1.51 -1.42
C ILE A 298 -11.57 2.71 -0.48
N GLU A 299 -12.51 3.66 -0.40
CA GLU A 299 -12.43 4.79 0.54
C GLU A 299 -12.35 4.30 1.99
N ILE A 300 -13.18 3.32 2.35
CA ILE A 300 -13.18 2.73 3.70
C ILE A 300 -11.84 2.05 4.00
N LEU A 301 -11.23 1.37 3.03
CA LEU A 301 -9.87 0.86 3.16
C LEU A 301 -8.87 2.01 3.43
N GLY A 302 -8.97 3.11 2.68
CA GLY A 302 -8.15 4.31 2.87
C GLY A 302 -8.33 5.01 4.23
N LEU A 303 -9.52 4.98 4.81
CA LEU A 303 -9.76 5.53 6.15
C LEU A 303 -9.16 4.64 7.24
N ALA A 304 -9.18 3.32 7.06
CA ALA A 304 -8.51 2.38 7.96
C ALA A 304 -6.98 2.55 8.03
N SER A 305 -6.35 3.24 7.06
CA SER A 305 -4.91 3.57 7.09
C SER A 305 -4.56 4.86 7.82
N LEU A 306 -5.50 5.75 8.11
CA LEU A 306 -5.18 7.06 8.72
C LEU A 306 -5.15 7.02 10.26
N GLU A 307 -5.65 5.94 10.87
CA GLU A 307 -5.79 5.79 12.33
C GLU A 307 -5.07 4.58 12.93
N ALA A 308 -4.20 3.92 12.17
CA ALA A 308 -3.31 2.84 12.63
C ALA A 308 -1.84 3.27 12.59
#